data_AF-A0A202DDC5-F1
#
_entry.id   AF-A0A202DDC5-F1
#
_cell.length_a   1.000
_cell.length_b   1.000
_cell.length_c   1.000
_cell.angle_alpha   90.00
_cell.angle_beta   90.00
_cell.angle_gamma   90.00
#
_symmetry.space_group_name_H-M   'P 1'
#
loop_
_entity.id
_entity.type
_entity.pdbx_description
1 polymer ?
#
loop_
_entity_poly.entity_id
_entity_poly.type
_entity_poly.pdbx_seq_one_letter_code
_entity_poly.pdbx_strand_id
1 'polypeptide(L)'
;MVSHHGGYIIHDGHIYGNHNNGWACLKLDSGEVMWSEKGVGKGSLCYADGMLYTFSEKGGKVGLVTATPDRFEMNGEFSVQGSAQSWAHPVVTGGRLYLRYADNLYCYDVKAH
;
A
#
# COMPACT_ATOMS: atom_id res chain seq x y z
N MET A 1 -12.94 3.26 8.76
CA MET A 1 -11.65 3.63 8.12
C MET A 1 -11.58 5.13 7.96
N VAL A 2 -10.39 5.72 8.09
CA VAL A 2 -10.14 7.18 7.96
C VAL A 2 -9.00 7.33 6.97
N SER A 3 -9.32 7.52 5.70
CA SER A 3 -8.32 7.68 4.64
C SER A 3 -8.10 9.14 4.31
N HIS A 4 -6.82 9.49 4.17
CA HIS A 4 -6.38 10.81 3.72
C HIS A 4 -5.90 10.81 2.26
N HIS A 5 -5.66 9.63 1.69
CA HIS A 5 -5.01 9.49 0.37
C HIS A 5 -5.93 8.92 -0.71
N GLY A 6 -7.10 8.42 -0.34
CA GLY A 6 -8.00 7.70 -1.25
C GLY A 6 -7.39 6.41 -1.79
N GLY A 7 -8.17 5.66 -2.57
CA GLY A 7 -7.76 4.34 -3.05
C GLY A 7 -7.87 3.29 -1.94
N TYR A 8 -8.94 2.51 -1.96
CA TYR A 8 -9.09 1.32 -1.13
C TYR A 8 -9.12 0.12 -2.05
N ILE A 9 -8.62 -1.00 -1.55
CA ILE A 9 -8.73 -2.29 -2.24
C ILE A 9 -9.85 -3.06 -1.58
N ILE A 10 -10.82 -3.50 -2.37
CA ILE A 10 -11.80 -4.49 -1.93
C ILE A 10 -11.37 -5.83 -2.51
N HIS A 11 -11.09 -6.79 -1.64
CA HIS A 11 -10.68 -8.13 -2.01
C HIS A 11 -11.26 -9.14 -1.02
N ASP A 12 -11.89 -10.20 -1.53
CA ASP A 12 -12.43 -11.33 -0.76
C ASP A 12 -13.25 -10.92 0.48
N GLY A 13 -14.16 -9.94 0.30
CA GLY A 13 -15.06 -9.47 1.35
C GLY A 13 -14.42 -8.54 2.38
N HIS A 14 -13.21 -8.03 2.12
CA HIS A 14 -12.48 -7.13 3.00
C HIS A 14 -12.04 -5.85 2.29
N ILE A 15 -11.96 -4.76 3.05
CA ILE A 15 -11.47 -3.45 2.62
C ILE A 15 -10.08 -3.24 3.20
N TYR A 16 -9.10 -3.01 2.33
CA TYR A 16 -7.73 -2.67 2.70
C TYR A 16 -7.43 -1.23 2.30
N GLY A 17 -6.80 -0.48 3.19
CA GLY A 17 -6.29 0.83 2.81
C GLY A 17 -5.79 1.66 3.97
N ASN A 18 -5.49 2.93 3.66
CA ASN A 18 -4.96 3.85 4.65
C ASN A 18 -5.96 4.10 5.77
N HIS A 19 -5.45 4.04 7.01
CA HIS A 19 -6.19 4.41 8.21
C HIS A 19 -5.31 5.24 9.13
N ASN A 20 -5.63 6.53 9.28
CA ASN A 20 -4.84 7.49 10.07
C ASN A 20 -3.36 7.51 9.61
N ASN A 21 -2.44 7.13 10.50
CA ASN A 21 -1.00 7.12 10.27
C ASN A 21 -0.45 5.79 9.71
N GLY A 22 -1.32 4.88 9.26
CA GLY A 22 -0.93 3.56 8.78
C GLY A 22 -1.99 2.92 7.88
N TRP A 23 -2.27 1.65 8.13
CA TRP A 23 -3.06 0.76 7.29
C TRP A 23 -4.05 -0.03 8.13
N ALA A 24 -5.21 -0.35 7.56
CA ALA A 24 -6.16 -1.25 8.20
C ALA A 24 -6.81 -2.19 7.18
N CYS A 25 -7.30 -3.30 7.70
CA CYS A 25 -8.25 -4.18 7.03
C CYS A 25 -9.56 -4.17 7.80
N LEU A 26 -10.67 -3.97 7.08
CA LEU A 26 -12.01 -4.07 7.62
C LEU A 26 -12.79 -5.16 6.90
N LYS A 27 -13.70 -5.83 7.60
CA LYS A 27 -14.73 -6.64 6.95
C LYS A 27 -15.72 -5.73 6.21
N LEU A 28 -16.02 -6.04 4.95
CA LEU A 28 -16.80 -5.17 4.05
C LEU A 28 -18.25 -5.00 4.51
N ASP A 29 -18.87 -6.04 5.06
CA ASP A 29 -20.29 -6.07 5.43
C ASP A 29 -20.58 -5.40 6.78
N SER A 30 -19.68 -5.52 7.75
CA SER A 30 -19.87 -5.05 9.12
C SER A 30 -19.04 -3.82 9.46
N GLY A 31 -17.96 -3.56 8.72
CA GLY A 31 -16.96 -2.56 9.08
C GLY A 31 -16.08 -2.97 10.26
N GLU A 32 -16.16 -4.23 10.73
CA GLU A 32 -15.31 -4.79 11.78
C GLU A 32 -13.83 -4.64 11.41
N VAL A 33 -13.01 -4.17 12.36
CA VAL A 33 -11.57 -4.02 12.15
C VAL A 33 -10.89 -5.36 12.33
N MET A 34 -10.35 -5.92 11.25
CA MET A 34 -9.59 -7.16 11.29
C MET A 34 -8.18 -6.90 11.83
N TRP A 35 -7.54 -5.83 11.36
CA TRP A 35 -6.26 -5.35 11.89
C TRP A 35 -6.04 -3.88 11.56
N SER A 36 -5.14 -3.23 12.31
CA SER A 36 -4.73 -1.82 12.12
C SER A 36 -3.28 -1.63 12.53
N GLU A 37 -2.39 -1.31 11.60
CA GLU A 37 -0.95 -1.25 11.82
C GLU A 37 -0.29 -0.03 11.17
N LYS A 38 0.88 0.37 11.68
CA LYS A 38 1.61 1.53 11.13
C LYS A 38 2.23 1.25 9.76
N GLY A 39 2.79 0.05 9.54
CA GLY A 39 3.52 -0.30 8.33
C GLY A 39 4.57 0.75 7.94
N VAL A 40 4.67 1.07 6.65
CA VAL A 40 5.56 2.13 6.12
C VAL A 40 5.07 3.56 6.40
N GLY A 41 4.04 3.72 7.23
CA GLY A 41 3.35 4.99 7.49
C GLY A 41 2.22 5.25 6.49
N LYS A 42 1.51 6.36 6.69
CA LYS A 42 0.37 6.74 5.84
C LYS A 42 0.79 6.98 4.40
N GLY A 43 -0.12 6.68 3.48
CA GLY A 43 0.09 6.93 2.06
C GLY A 43 -0.96 6.25 1.20
N SER A 44 -0.58 5.95 -0.03
CA SER A 44 -1.41 5.31 -1.05
C SER A 44 -1.06 3.84 -1.22
N LEU A 45 -1.93 3.07 -1.87
CA LEU A 45 -1.65 1.68 -2.19
C LEU A 45 -2.22 1.24 -3.54
N CYS A 46 -1.73 0.11 -4.03
CA CYS A 46 -2.38 -0.68 -5.08
C CYS A 46 -2.28 -2.17 -4.76
N TYR A 47 -2.97 -2.99 -5.55
CA TYR A 47 -3.04 -4.44 -5.39
C TYR A 47 -2.56 -5.14 -6.66
N ALA A 48 -1.78 -6.19 -6.51
CA ALA A 48 -1.49 -7.17 -7.56
C ALA A 48 -1.11 -8.51 -6.93
N ASP A 49 -1.62 -9.61 -7.52
CA ASP A 49 -1.27 -10.99 -7.17
C ASP A 49 -1.31 -11.31 -5.66
N GLY A 50 -2.40 -10.91 -4.99
CA GLY A 50 -2.57 -11.17 -3.55
C GLY A 50 -1.75 -10.25 -2.64
N MET A 51 -1.03 -9.27 -3.20
CA MET A 51 -0.18 -8.36 -2.45
C MET A 51 -0.68 -6.91 -2.54
N LEU A 52 -0.55 -6.20 -1.42
CA LEU A 52 -0.73 -4.76 -1.31
C LEU A 52 0.64 -4.08 -1.42
N TYR A 53 0.79 -3.23 -2.43
CA TYR A 53 1.94 -2.34 -2.58
C TYR A 53 1.62 -1.04 -1.87
N THR A 54 2.08 -0.91 -0.64
CA THR A 54 1.87 0.29 0.20
C THR A 54 2.97 1.30 -0.07
N PHE A 55 2.62 2.57 -0.27
CA PHE A 55 3.56 3.63 -0.61
C PHE A 55 3.36 4.84 0.29
N SER A 56 4.35 5.09 1.14
CA SER A 56 4.33 6.15 2.15
C SER A 56 4.38 7.53 1.52
N GLU A 57 3.65 8.48 2.11
CA GLU A 57 3.73 9.87 1.67
C GLU A 57 5.10 10.52 1.97
N LYS A 58 5.95 9.89 2.80
CA LYS A 58 7.23 10.46 3.24
C LYS A 58 8.37 9.44 3.15
N GLY A 59 9.54 9.94 2.79
CA GLY A 59 10.78 9.17 2.76
C GLY A 59 10.83 8.11 1.66
N GLY A 60 9.92 8.18 0.68
CA GLY A 60 9.87 7.26 -0.46
C GLY A 60 9.72 5.79 -0.07
N LYS A 61 9.17 5.49 1.12
CA LYS A 61 9.08 4.13 1.65
C LYS A 61 7.99 3.32 0.98
N VAL A 62 8.32 2.10 0.59
CA VAL A 62 7.41 1.14 -0.04
C VAL A 62 7.41 -0.14 0.79
N GLY A 63 6.23 -0.68 1.06
CA GLY A 63 6.06 -1.96 1.75
C GLY A 63 5.21 -2.90 0.90
N LEU A 64 5.62 -4.16 0.83
CA LEU A 64 4.84 -5.24 0.22
C LEU A 64 4.16 -6.03 1.33
N VAL A 65 2.83 -6.08 1.31
CA VAL A 65 2.01 -6.64 2.41
C VAL A 65 1.06 -7.69 1.84
N THR A 66 0.94 -8.86 2.47
CA THR A 66 -0.07 -9.87 2.07
C THR A 66 -1.48 -9.29 2.23
N ALA A 67 -2.33 -9.42 1.21
CA ALA A 67 -3.75 -9.02 1.26
C ALA A 67 -4.61 -10.07 1.99
N THR A 68 -4.34 -10.28 3.29
CA THR A 68 -5.08 -11.23 4.15
C THR A 68 -5.78 -10.51 5.30
N PRO A 69 -6.98 -10.93 5.72
CA PRO A 69 -7.63 -10.41 6.92
C PRO A 69 -7.02 -10.93 8.23
N ASP A 70 -6.21 -12.00 8.22
CA ASP A 70 -5.78 -12.67 9.45
C ASP A 70 -4.85 -11.83 10.31
N ARG A 71 -3.93 -11.10 9.67
CA ARG A 71 -2.97 -10.18 10.30
C ARG A 71 -2.37 -9.26 9.25
N PHE A 72 -1.78 -8.16 9.71
CA PHE A 72 -0.86 -7.40 8.87
C PHE A 72 0.46 -8.17 8.73
N GLU A 73 0.79 -8.58 7.51
CA GLU A 73 2.02 -9.32 7.20
C GLU A 73 2.83 -8.58 6.14
N MET A 74 3.99 -8.01 6.52
CA MET A 74 4.88 -7.33 5.59
C MET A 74 6.00 -8.27 5.12
N ASN A 75 6.04 -8.51 3.82
CA ASN A 75 6.96 -9.46 3.18
C ASN A 75 8.28 -8.79 2.75
N GLY A 76 8.31 -7.46 2.71
CA GLY A 76 9.51 -6.69 2.42
C GLY A 76 9.25 -5.20 2.37
N GLU A 77 10.31 -4.42 2.50
CA GLU A 77 10.28 -2.97 2.37
C GLU A 77 11.51 -2.45 1.64
N PHE A 78 11.36 -1.31 0.97
CA PHE A 78 12.48 -0.56 0.41
C PHE A 78 12.15 0.93 0.39
N SER A 79 13.09 1.75 -0.08
CA SER A 79 12.88 3.19 -0.25
C SER A 79 13.45 3.69 -1.57
N VAL A 80 12.77 4.67 -2.14
CA VAL A 80 13.22 5.40 -3.33
C VAL A 80 13.76 6.76 -2.96
N GLN A 81 14.71 7.26 -3.75
CA GLN A 81 15.32 8.57 -3.50
C GLN A 81 14.38 9.71 -3.89
N GLY A 82 14.55 10.86 -3.24
CA GLY A 82 13.74 12.04 -3.51
C GLY A 82 13.46 12.82 -2.24
N SER A 83 12.81 13.97 -2.40
CA SER A 83 12.49 14.90 -1.32
C SER A 83 10.99 15.22 -1.31
N ALA A 84 10.53 15.87 -0.25
CA ALA A 84 9.14 16.26 -0.05
C ALA A 84 8.15 15.10 0.13
N GLN A 85 6.86 15.45 0.23
CA GLN A 85 5.78 14.48 0.35
C GLN A 85 5.30 14.02 -1.02
N SER A 86 4.83 12.77 -1.12
CA SER A 86 4.14 12.28 -2.31
C SER A 86 2.75 11.77 -1.95
N TRP A 87 1.81 11.97 -2.87
CA TRP A 87 0.46 11.45 -2.79
C TRP A 87 0.09 10.64 -4.04
N ALA A 88 1.08 10.31 -4.87
CA ALA A 88 0.87 9.49 -6.05
C ALA A 88 0.54 8.06 -5.63
N HIS A 89 -0.40 7.41 -6.33
CA HIS A 89 -0.66 5.99 -6.15
C HIS A 89 0.41 5.15 -6.84
N PRO A 90 0.93 4.09 -6.20
CA PRO A 90 1.75 3.10 -6.89
C PRO A 90 0.89 2.38 -7.94
N VAL A 91 1.51 1.94 -9.04
CA VAL A 91 0.80 1.18 -10.09
C VAL A 91 1.61 -0.06 -10.44
N VAL A 92 0.96 -1.22 -10.45
CA VAL A 92 1.55 -2.45 -10.97
C VAL A 92 0.88 -2.82 -12.29
N THR A 93 1.67 -3.01 -13.34
CA THR A 93 1.19 -3.47 -14.64
C THR A 93 2.31 -4.14 -15.44
N GLY A 94 2.00 -5.18 -16.21
CA GLY A 94 2.97 -5.89 -17.03
C GLY A 94 4.17 -6.47 -16.25
N GLY A 95 3.96 -6.85 -14.98
CA GLY A 95 5.02 -7.35 -14.09
C GLY A 95 5.93 -6.26 -13.54
N ARG A 96 5.56 -4.98 -13.63
CA ARG A 96 6.37 -3.85 -13.16
C ARG A 96 5.62 -2.96 -12.18
N LEU A 97 6.31 -2.52 -11.14
CA LEU A 97 5.85 -1.50 -10.20
C LEU A 97 6.38 -0.13 -10.61
N TYR A 98 5.49 0.84 -10.76
CA TYR A 98 5.78 2.24 -11.06
C TYR A 98 5.49 3.12 -9.85
N LEU A 99 6.47 3.96 -9.48
CA LEU A 99 6.37 4.88 -8.34
C LEU A 99 6.78 6.29 -8.76
N ARG A 100 5.90 7.27 -8.50
CA ARG A 100 6.24 8.69 -8.65
C ARG A 100 6.58 9.27 -7.27
N TYR A 101 7.81 9.73 -7.10
CA TYR A 101 8.27 10.37 -5.88
C TYR A 101 9.10 11.61 -6.20
N ALA A 102 8.74 12.75 -5.64
CA ALA A 102 9.29 14.04 -6.05
C ALA A 102 9.22 14.21 -7.58
N ASP A 103 10.35 14.54 -8.21
CA ASP A 103 10.51 14.68 -9.66
C ASP A 103 10.91 13.37 -10.36
N ASN A 104 10.98 12.26 -9.62
CA ASN A 104 11.45 10.97 -10.13
C ASN A 104 10.28 10.02 -10.44
N LEU A 105 10.46 9.22 -11.49
CA LEU A 105 9.66 8.04 -11.78
C LEU A 105 10.55 6.80 -11.66
N TYR A 106 10.24 5.92 -10.71
CA TYR A 106 10.92 4.65 -10.51
C TYR A 106 10.12 3.51 -11.14
N CYS A 107 10.82 2.50 -11.63
CA CYS A 107 10.26 1.29 -12.19
C CYS A 107 11.02 0.08 -11.68
N TYR A 108 10.31 -0.89 -11.12
CA TYR A 108 10.87 -2.13 -10.60
C TYR A 108 10.23 -3.33 -11.29
N ASP A 109 11.02 -4.36 -11.59
CA ASP A 109 10.46 -5.67 -11.95
C ASP A 109 9.96 -6.36 -10.68
N VAL A 110 8.70 -6.77 -10.70
CA VAL A 110 8.01 -7.42 -9.57
C VAL A 110 7.35 -8.73 -9.99
N LYS A 111 7.67 -9.23 -11.18
CA LYS A 111 7.12 -10.49 -11.66
C LYS A 111 7.68 -11.64 -10.80
N ALA A 112 6.78 -12.45 -10.23
CA ALA A 112 7.18 -13.69 -9.57
C ALA A 112 7.84 -14.65 -10.57
N HIS A 113 8.95 -15.27 -10.16
CA HIS A 113 9.67 -16.29 -10.92
C HIS A 113 9.15 -17.69 -10.59
#